data_AF-B2CY78-F1
#
_entry.id   AF-B2CY78-F1
#
_cell.length_a   1.000
_cell.length_b   1.000
_cell.length_c   1.000
_cell.angle_alpha   90.00
_cell.angle_beta   90.00
_cell.angle_gamma   90.00
#
_symmetry.space_group_name_H-M   'P 1'
#
loop_
_entity.id
_entity.type
_entity.pdbx_description
1 polymer ?
#
loop_
_entity_poly.entity_id
_entity_poly.type
_entity_poly.pdbx_seq_one_letter_code
_entity_poly.pdbx_strand_id
1 'polypeptide(L)'
;SPRGKLYEFASASTQKTIERYRTYTKENIGNKTVQQDIEQVKADADGLAKKLEALETYKRKLLGEKLDECSIEELHSLEVKLERSLISIRGRKTKLLEEQVA
;
A
#
# COMPACT_ATOMS: atom_id res chain seq x y z
N SER A 1 4.95 -25.43 -52.34
CA SER A 1 4.69 -25.14 -50.91
C SER A 1 3.45 -24.27 -50.82
N PRO A 2 2.34 -24.73 -50.20
CA PRO A 2 1.09 -23.98 -50.16
C PRO A 2 1.20 -22.91 -49.05
N ARG A 3 1.99 -21.88 -49.30
CA ARG A 3 1.96 -20.63 -48.49
C ARG A 3 0.83 -19.73 -49.00
N GLY A 4 -0.30 -20.36 -49.34
CA GLY A 4 -1.49 -19.70 -49.87
C GLY A 4 -2.03 -18.71 -48.85
N LYS A 5 -2.50 -17.58 -49.35
CA LYS A 5 -2.95 -16.47 -48.52
C LYS A 5 -4.24 -16.86 -47.80
N LEU A 6 -4.11 -17.29 -46.55
CA LEU A 6 -5.19 -17.81 -45.68
C LEU A 6 -6.45 -16.92 -45.62
N TYR A 7 -6.33 -15.63 -45.92
CA TYR A 7 -7.46 -14.70 -45.97
C TYR A 7 -8.47 -15.00 -47.10
N GLU A 8 -8.06 -15.71 -48.16
CA GLU A 8 -8.94 -16.03 -49.30
C GLU A 8 -10.01 -17.08 -48.96
N PHE A 9 -9.79 -17.84 -47.87
CA PHE A 9 -10.73 -18.83 -47.36
C PHE A 9 -11.58 -18.29 -46.20
N ALA A 10 -11.47 -17.00 -45.88
CA ALA A 10 -12.30 -16.38 -44.86
C ALA A 10 -13.74 -16.27 -45.38
N SER A 11 -14.65 -17.00 -44.76
CA SER A 11 -16.10 -16.90 -44.99
C SER A 11 -16.61 -15.49 -44.62
N ALA A 12 -17.66 -15.02 -45.28
CA ALA A 12 -18.38 -13.80 -44.89
C ALA A 12 -18.89 -13.84 -43.42
N SER A 13 -19.01 -15.04 -42.83
CA SER A 13 -19.35 -15.23 -41.42
C SER A 13 -18.19 -14.96 -40.43
N THR A 14 -16.95 -14.84 -40.92
CA THR A 14 -15.77 -14.57 -40.07
C THR A 14 -15.84 -13.17 -39.48
N GLN A 15 -16.23 -12.15 -40.25
CA GLN A 15 -16.46 -10.80 -39.72
C GLN A 15 -17.57 -10.76 -38.67
N LYS A 16 -18.70 -11.43 -38.92
CA LYS A 16 -19.78 -11.56 -37.92
C LYS A 16 -19.34 -12.29 -36.65
N THR A 17 -18.42 -13.24 -36.77
CA THR A 17 -17.87 -13.96 -35.60
C THR A 17 -16.90 -13.08 -34.83
N ILE A 18 -16.05 -12.31 -35.51
CA ILE A 18 -15.18 -11.31 -34.90
C ILE A 18 -16.00 -10.22 -34.19
N GLU A 19 -17.07 -9.72 -34.81
CA GLU A 19 -17.96 -8.73 -34.20
C GLU A 19 -18.69 -9.27 -32.99
N ARG A 20 -19.27 -10.48 -33.05
CA ARG A 20 -19.88 -11.11 -31.85
C ARG A 20 -18.89 -11.25 -30.71
N TYR A 21 -17.65 -11.66 -31.00
CA TYR A 21 -16.62 -11.74 -29.96
C TYR A 21 -16.31 -10.35 -29.39
N ARG A 22 -16.15 -9.32 -30.23
CA ARG A 22 -15.91 -7.94 -29.78
C ARG A 22 -17.05 -7.42 -28.90
N THR A 23 -18.30 -7.62 -29.30
CA THR A 23 -19.48 -7.20 -28.54
C THR A 23 -19.56 -7.97 -27.22
N TYR A 24 -19.41 -9.31 -27.25
CA TYR A 24 -19.40 -10.12 -26.04
C TYR A 24 -18.24 -9.78 -25.10
N THR A 25 -17.05 -9.48 -25.62
CA THR A 25 -15.93 -9.04 -24.76
C THR A 25 -16.15 -7.65 -24.18
N LYS A 26 -16.78 -6.71 -24.92
CA LYS A 26 -17.17 -5.39 -24.39
C LYS A 26 -18.27 -5.47 -23.33
N GLU A 27 -19.22 -6.39 -23.51
CA GLU A 27 -20.38 -6.55 -22.63
C GLU A 27 -20.10 -7.48 -21.44
N ASN A 28 -19.22 -8.48 -21.59
CA ASN A 28 -19.04 -9.57 -20.64
C ASN A 28 -17.68 -9.56 -19.92
N ILE A 29 -16.68 -8.80 -20.38
CA ILE A 29 -15.43 -8.60 -19.63
C ILE A 29 -15.57 -7.33 -18.79
N GLY A 30 -16.02 -7.52 -17.56
CA GLY A 30 -15.31 -6.98 -16.40
C GLY A 30 -15.35 -5.48 -16.14
N ASN A 31 -16.04 -4.62 -16.91
CA ASN A 31 -16.02 -3.18 -16.64
C ASN A 31 -16.56 -2.81 -15.24
N LYS A 32 -17.56 -3.53 -14.70
CA LYS A 32 -18.02 -3.30 -13.32
C LYS A 32 -17.07 -3.88 -12.28
N THR A 33 -16.58 -5.10 -12.47
CA THR A 33 -15.69 -5.78 -11.51
C THR A 33 -14.32 -5.12 -11.45
N VAL A 34 -13.71 -4.82 -12.59
CA VAL A 34 -12.43 -4.10 -12.68
C VAL A 34 -12.55 -2.68 -12.12
N GLN A 35 -13.66 -1.99 -12.37
CA GLN A 35 -13.90 -0.66 -11.79
C GLN A 35 -14.07 -0.74 -10.26
N GLN A 36 -14.81 -1.72 -9.74
CA GLN A 36 -14.92 -1.99 -8.30
C GLN A 36 -13.56 -2.34 -7.69
N ASP A 37 -12.76 -3.17 -8.36
CA ASP A 37 -11.42 -3.54 -7.89
C ASP A 37 -10.49 -2.31 -7.85
N ILE A 38 -10.55 -1.43 -8.86
CA ILE A 38 -9.79 -0.18 -8.88
C ILE A 38 -10.25 0.77 -7.76
N GLU A 39 -11.56 0.87 -7.52
CA GLU A 39 -12.12 1.68 -6.44
C GLU A 39 -11.71 1.15 -5.06
N GLN A 40 -11.71 -0.17 -4.89
CA GLN A 40 -11.24 -0.83 -3.66
C GLN A 40 -9.75 -0.56 -3.43
N VAL A 41 -8.91 -0.76 -4.46
CA VAL A 41 -7.47 -0.48 -4.37
C VAL A 41 -7.19 0.99 -4.04
N LYS A 42 -7.96 1.92 -4.60
CA LYS A 42 -7.86 3.35 -4.24
C LYS A 42 -8.23 3.59 -2.79
N ALA A 43 -9.34 3.02 -2.31
CA ALA A 43 -9.76 3.16 -0.92
C ALA A 43 -8.72 2.57 0.05
N ASP A 44 -8.13 1.43 -0.30
CA ASP A 44 -7.06 0.80 0.48
C ASP A 44 -5.79 1.66 0.49
N ALA A 45 -5.40 2.24 -0.66
CA ALA A 45 -4.28 3.15 -0.76
C ALA A 45 -4.49 4.42 0.08
N ASP A 46 -5.67 5.01 0.05
CA ASP A 46 -6.04 6.17 0.88
C ASP A 46 -6.00 5.81 2.37
N GLY A 47 -6.46 4.60 2.73
CA GLY A 47 -6.39 4.08 4.09
C GLY A 47 -4.95 3.89 4.57
N LEU A 48 -4.06 3.39 3.71
CA LEU A 48 -2.63 3.25 4.01
C LEU A 48 -1.94 4.61 4.13
N ALA A 49 -2.25 5.56 3.26
CA ALA A 49 -1.70 6.91 3.32
C ALA A 49 -2.04 7.61 4.64
N LYS A 50 -3.30 7.52 5.09
CA LYS A 50 -3.72 8.08 6.40
C LYS A 50 -3.00 7.42 7.58
N LYS A 51 -2.80 6.10 7.54
CA LYS A 51 -2.05 5.38 8.58
C LYS A 51 -0.59 5.82 8.60
N LEU A 52 0.03 6.01 7.42
CA LEU A 52 1.40 6.49 7.31
C LEU A 52 1.54 7.90 7.90
N GLU A 53 0.64 8.81 7.54
CA GLU A 53 0.63 10.18 8.07
C GLU A 53 0.49 10.23 9.59
N ALA A 54 -0.38 9.39 10.17
CA ALA A 54 -0.53 9.27 11.60
C ALA A 54 0.76 8.77 12.29
N LEU A 55 1.42 7.77 11.70
CA LEU A 55 2.70 7.25 12.19
C LEU A 55 3.82 8.28 12.10
N GLU A 56 3.92 9.01 11.00
CA GLU A 56 4.91 10.07 10.81
C GLU A 56 4.69 11.22 11.79
N THR A 57 3.44 11.59 12.04
CA THR A 57 3.09 12.61 13.03
C THR A 57 3.47 12.16 14.43
N TYR A 58 3.16 10.91 14.80
CA TYR A 58 3.59 10.36 16.09
C TYR A 58 5.11 10.29 16.22
N LYS A 59 5.84 9.91 15.16
CA LYS A 59 7.30 9.92 15.11
C LYS A 59 7.86 11.32 15.34
N ARG A 60 7.31 12.36 14.69
CA ARG A 60 7.72 13.75 14.89
C ARG A 60 7.55 14.18 16.35
N LYS A 61 6.42 13.84 16.98
CA LYS A 61 6.20 14.07 18.41
C LYS A 61 7.31 13.41 19.25
N LEU A 62 7.62 12.14 19.00
CA LEU A 62 8.73 11.42 19.69
C LEU A 62 10.11 12.09 19.51
N LEU A 63 10.33 12.80 18.40
CA LEU A 63 11.56 13.54 18.12
C LEU A 63 11.56 14.96 18.74
N GLY A 64 10.49 15.35 19.43
CA GLY A 64 10.35 16.66 20.04
C GLY A 64 9.87 17.75 19.08
N GLU A 65 9.32 17.37 17.93
CA GLU A 65 8.79 18.31 16.93
C GLU A 65 7.28 18.50 17.08
N LYS A 66 6.78 19.69 16.74
CA LYS A 66 5.33 20.04 16.74
C LYS A 66 4.61 19.71 18.06
N LEU A 67 5.27 19.96 19.18
CA LEU A 67 4.74 19.67 20.51
C LEU A 67 3.70 20.70 20.97
N ASP A 68 3.63 21.86 20.31
CA ASP A 68 2.63 22.91 20.53
C ASP A 68 1.20 22.46 20.23
N GLU A 69 1.03 21.43 19.40
CA GLU A 69 -0.26 20.82 19.07
C GLU A 69 -0.69 19.74 20.10
N CYS A 70 0.18 19.39 21.06
CA CYS A 70 -0.09 18.31 22.02
C CYS A 70 -0.79 18.83 23.28
N SER A 71 -1.69 18.01 23.84
CA SER A 71 -2.23 18.26 25.18
C SER A 71 -1.19 17.98 26.27
N ILE A 72 -1.42 18.48 27.49
CA ILE A 72 -0.54 18.22 28.64
C ILE A 72 -0.46 16.72 28.95
N GLU A 73 -1.58 16.01 28.84
CA GLU A 73 -1.67 14.57 29.06
C GLU A 73 -0.90 13.79 27.99
N GLU A 74 -0.98 14.23 26.72
CA GLU A 74 -0.20 13.63 25.63
C GLU A 74 1.30 13.84 25.84
N LEU A 75 1.71 15.05 26.24
CA LEU A 75 3.11 15.38 26.53
C LEU A 75 3.66 14.53 27.69
N HIS A 76 2.90 14.41 28.77
CA HIS A 76 3.30 13.58 29.91
C HIS A 76 3.40 12.10 29.54
N SER A 77 2.45 11.59 28.75
CA SER A 77 2.50 10.21 28.22
C SER A 77 3.73 9.98 27.35
N LEU A 78 4.10 10.97 26.53
CA LEU A 78 5.27 10.93 25.67
C LEU A 78 6.56 10.89 26.47
N GLU A 79 6.69 11.78 27.46
CA GLU A 79 7.82 11.85 28.39
C GLU A 79 8.06 10.52 29.10
N VAL A 80 7.02 9.96 29.74
CA VAL A 80 7.10 8.69 30.47
C VAL A 80 7.51 7.54 29.55
N LYS A 81 6.99 7.49 28.32
CA LYS A 81 7.37 6.48 27.33
C LYS A 81 8.84 6.60 26.94
N LEU A 82 9.30 7.83 26.62
CA LEU A 82 10.67 8.09 26.22
C LEU A 82 11.66 7.73 27.34
N GLU A 83 11.37 8.11 28.58
CA GLU A 83 12.20 7.78 29.73
C GLU A 83 12.36 6.27 29.91
N ARG A 84 11.25 5.52 29.90
CA ARG A 84 11.27 4.05 30.02
C ARG A 84 12.05 3.39 28.89
N SER A 85 11.82 3.81 27.65
CA SER A 85 12.54 3.27 26.49
C SER A 85 14.05 3.54 26.58
N LEU A 86 14.43 4.74 27.03
CA LEU A 86 15.82 5.14 27.16
C LEU A 86 16.54 4.37 28.29
N ILE A 87 15.88 4.15 29.42
CA ILE A 87 16.38 3.26 30.48
C ILE A 87 16.62 1.85 29.93
N SER A 88 15.66 1.28 29.20
CA SER A 88 15.77 -0.05 28.61
C SER A 88 16.92 -0.16 27.60
N ILE A 89 17.04 0.82 26.70
CA ILE A 89 18.13 0.88 25.70
C ILE A 89 19.48 0.97 26.38
N ARG A 90 19.64 1.86 27.37
CA ARG A 90 20.88 2.00 28.13
C ARG A 90 21.25 0.71 28.85
N GLY A 91 20.30 0.10 29.56
CA GLY A 91 20.52 -1.18 30.26
C GLY A 91 20.98 -2.29 29.30
N ARG A 92 20.35 -2.42 28.13
CA ARG A 92 20.77 -3.39 27.11
C ARG A 92 22.16 -3.08 26.57
N LYS A 93 22.48 -1.81 26.31
CA LYS A 93 23.79 -1.39 25.82
C LYS A 93 24.89 -1.69 26.83
N THR A 94 24.65 -1.40 28.12
CA THR A 94 25.58 -1.72 29.21
C THR A 94 25.84 -3.21 29.29
N LYS A 95 24.78 -4.04 29.30
CA LYS A 95 24.92 -5.50 29.33
C LYS A 95 25.76 -6.05 28.16
N LEU A 96 25.50 -5.57 26.94
CA LEU A 96 26.26 -5.98 25.76
C LEU A 96 27.74 -5.56 25.84
N LEU A 97 28.02 -4.39 26.43
CA LEU A 97 29.39 -3.92 26.60
C LEU A 97 30.14 -4.75 27.64
N GLU A 98 29.49 -5.08 28.76
CA GLU A 98 30.04 -5.98 29.78
C GLU A 98 30.37 -7.36 29.21
N GLU A 99 29.50 -7.91 28.36
CA GLU A 99 29.72 -9.18 27.65
C GLU A 99 30.90 -9.13 26.66
N GLN A 100 31.26 -7.96 26.13
CA GLN A 100 32.39 -7.80 25.19
C GLN A 100 33.74 -7.57 25.88
N VAL A 101 33.73 -7.13 27.13
CA VAL A 101 34.94 -6.84 27.92
C VAL A 101 35.31 -8.04 28.81
N ALA A 102 34.37 -8.93 29.10
CA ALA A 102 34.59 -10.22 29.75
C ALA A 102 35.31 -11.21 28.83
#